data_AF-A0A662KEM9-F1
#
_entry.id   AF-A0A662KEM9-F1
#
_cell.length_a   1.000
_cell.length_b   1.000
_cell.length_c   1.000
_cell.angle_alpha   90.00
_cell.angle_beta   90.00
_cell.angle_gamma   90.00
#
_symmetry.space_group_name_H-M   'P 1'
#
loop_
_entity.id
_entity.type
_entity.pdbx_description
1 polymer ?
#
loop_
_entity_poly.entity_id
_entity_poly.type
_entity_poly.pdbx_seq_one_letter_code
_entity_poly.pdbx_strand_id
1 'polypeptide(L)'
;NPSSSKDSLTDLVETGARIAAELGADIIKVPYTPEFKRVVSGCPVPVVLAGGPKDANVLSLAKAAVRAGARGFVIGRNVFQAERPLEIISRLEQILRG
;
A
#
# COMPACT_ATOMS: atom_id res chain seq x y z
N ASN A 1 -11.29 -14.25 19.67
CA ASN A 1 -10.87 -12.95 20.22
C ASN A 1 -10.79 -11.96 19.07
N PRO A 2 -11.39 -10.75 19.11
CA PRO A 2 -11.45 -9.83 17.96
C PRO A 2 -10.08 -9.35 17.45
N SER A 3 -9.01 -9.59 18.20
CA SER A 3 -7.61 -9.40 17.78
C SER A 3 -7.15 -10.41 16.72
N SER A 4 -7.79 -11.57 16.58
CA SER A 4 -7.26 -12.65 15.72
C SER A 4 -7.42 -12.42 14.22
N SER A 5 -8.29 -11.50 13.77
CA SER A 5 -8.58 -11.29 12.35
C SER A 5 -7.71 -10.22 11.68
N LYS A 6 -7.29 -9.19 12.42
CA LYS A 6 -6.44 -8.10 11.91
C LYS A 6 -4.97 -8.49 11.85
N ASP A 7 -4.51 -9.25 12.84
CA ASP A 7 -3.18 -9.85 12.85
C ASP A 7 -3.05 -10.83 11.68
N SER A 8 -4.10 -11.63 11.43
CA SER A 8 -4.16 -12.58 10.32
C SER A 8 -3.98 -11.95 8.93
N LEU A 9 -4.51 -10.73 8.68
CA LEU A 9 -4.30 -10.07 7.39
C LEU A 9 -2.86 -9.60 7.21
N THR A 10 -2.27 -8.99 8.24
CA THR A 10 -0.86 -8.55 8.18
C THR A 10 0.05 -9.75 7.95
N ASP A 11 -0.13 -10.83 8.71
CA ASP A 11 0.69 -12.04 8.61
C ASP A 11 0.62 -12.65 7.20
N LEU A 12 -0.57 -12.73 6.62
CA LEU A 12 -0.77 -13.24 5.27
C LEU A 12 -0.05 -12.36 4.23
N VAL A 13 -0.21 -11.04 4.32
CA VAL A 13 0.37 -10.09 3.38
C VAL A 13 1.89 -10.05 3.49
N GLU A 14 2.44 -10.09 4.70
CA GLU A 14 3.89 -10.14 4.95
C GLU A 14 4.51 -11.42 4.39
N THR A 15 3.91 -12.58 4.70
CA THR A 15 4.39 -13.87 4.21
C THR A 15 4.33 -13.92 2.69
N GLY A 16 3.22 -13.49 2.09
CA GLY A 16 3.07 -13.44 0.63
C GLY A 16 4.05 -12.47 -0.05
N ALA A 17 4.26 -11.29 0.54
CA ALA A 17 5.23 -10.32 0.06
C ALA A 17 6.66 -10.86 0.08
N ARG A 18 7.04 -11.56 1.15
CA ARG A 18 8.36 -12.17 1.28
C ARG A 18 8.57 -13.29 0.28
N ILE A 19 7.61 -14.20 0.15
CA ILE A 19 7.67 -15.31 -0.82
C ILE A 19 7.80 -14.76 -2.25
N ALA A 20 6.97 -13.80 -2.63
CA ALA A 20 7.02 -13.22 -3.97
C ALA A 20 8.37 -12.54 -4.28
N ALA A 21 8.95 -11.85 -3.29
CA ALA A 21 10.27 -11.25 -3.44
C ALA A 21 11.38 -12.29 -3.58
N GLU A 22 11.36 -13.36 -2.78
CA GLU A 22 12.32 -14.47 -2.86
C GLU A 22 12.21 -15.26 -4.17
N LEU A 23 11.04 -15.28 -4.80
CA LEU A 23 10.82 -15.85 -6.14
C LEU A 23 11.34 -14.95 -7.28
N GLY A 24 11.86 -13.76 -6.97
CA GLY A 24 12.49 -12.87 -7.94
C GLY A 24 11.63 -11.69 -8.40
N ALA A 25 10.56 -11.34 -7.68
CA ALA A 25 9.85 -10.10 -7.97
C ALA A 25 10.69 -8.88 -7.58
N ASP A 26 10.84 -7.91 -8.49
CA ASP A 26 11.57 -6.66 -8.23
C ASP A 26 10.75 -5.64 -7.41
N ILE A 27 9.42 -5.74 -7.44
CA ILE A 27 8.49 -4.82 -6.77
C ILE A 27 7.30 -5.61 -6.25
N ILE A 28 6.87 -5.32 -5.02
CA ILE A 28 5.72 -5.96 -4.39
C ILE A 28 4.57 -4.98 -4.20
N LYS A 29 3.41 -5.30 -4.78
CA LYS A 29 2.17 -4.55 -4.61
C LYS A 29 1.27 -5.24 -3.59
N VAL A 30 0.87 -4.52 -2.54
CA VAL A 30 0.04 -5.06 -1.46
C VAL A 30 -1.07 -4.08 -1.03
N PRO A 31 -2.21 -4.58 -0.50
CA PRO A 31 -3.19 -3.71 0.16
C PRO A 31 -2.62 -3.14 1.47
N TYR A 32 -3.17 -2.01 1.94
CA TYR A 32 -2.81 -1.49 3.26
C TYR A 32 -3.24 -2.45 4.36
N THR A 33 -2.41 -2.61 5.40
CA THR A 33 -2.66 -3.43 6.59
C THR A 33 -2.48 -2.59 7.85
N PRO A 34 -3.08 -2.97 9.00
CA PRO A 34 -2.89 -2.23 10.25
C PRO A 34 -1.42 -2.04 10.63
N GLU A 35 -0.62 -3.10 10.49
CA GLU A 35 0.83 -3.11 10.77
C GLU A 35 1.66 -3.02 9.48
N PHE A 36 1.31 -2.09 8.58
CA PHE A 36 1.93 -1.99 7.24
C PHE A 36 3.46 -1.84 7.28
N LYS A 37 4.00 -1.19 8.32
CA LYS A 37 5.45 -1.07 8.53
C LYS A 37 6.13 -2.43 8.64
N ARG A 38 5.48 -3.43 9.26
CA ARG A 38 6.01 -4.78 9.40
C ARG A 38 6.17 -5.45 8.03
N VAL A 39 5.14 -5.35 7.17
CA VAL A 39 5.17 -5.82 5.78
C VAL A 39 6.32 -5.18 5.00
N VAL A 40 6.43 -3.84 5.07
CA VAL A 40 7.50 -3.10 4.38
C VAL A 40 8.88 -3.51 4.87
N SER A 41 9.07 -3.62 6.19
CA SER A 41 10.37 -3.99 6.77
C SER A 41 10.77 -5.45 6.54
N GLY A 42 9.80 -6.33 6.37
CA GLY A 42 10.02 -7.76 6.15
C GLY A 42 10.29 -8.14 4.69
N CYS A 43 9.97 -7.25 3.74
CA CYS A 43 10.14 -7.47 2.30
C CYS A 43 11.49 -6.92 1.80
N PRO A 44 12.34 -7.73 1.15
CA PRO A 44 13.68 -7.30 0.72
C PRO A 44 13.69 -6.39 -0.51
N VAL A 45 12.54 -6.18 -1.16
CA VAL A 45 12.38 -5.35 -2.36
C VAL A 45 11.34 -4.24 -2.13
N PRO A 46 11.31 -3.18 -2.97
CA PRO A 46 10.36 -2.09 -2.81
C PRO A 46 8.90 -2.53 -2.73
N VAL A 47 8.20 -2.09 -1.68
CA VAL A 47 6.77 -2.30 -1.50
C VAL A 47 5.98 -1.06 -1.94
N VAL A 48 4.93 -1.27 -2.74
CA VAL A 48 4.00 -0.24 -3.22
C VAL A 48 2.57 -0.50 -2.76
N LEU A 49 1.85 0.56 -2.38
CA LEU A 49 0.47 0.45 -1.90
C LEU A 49 -0.51 0.25 -3.06
N ALA A 50 -1.38 -0.75 -2.96
CA ALA A 50 -2.56 -0.87 -3.79
C ALA A 50 -3.66 0.10 -3.33
N GLY A 51 -4.23 0.87 -4.26
CA GLY A 51 -5.19 1.94 -3.95
C GLY A 51 -6.54 1.54 -3.35
N GLY A 52 -6.82 0.25 -3.15
CA GLY A 52 -8.05 -0.22 -2.49
C GLY A 52 -9.35 -0.05 -3.31
N PRO A 53 -10.52 -0.27 -2.69
CA PRO A 53 -11.82 0.04 -3.28
C PRO A 53 -12.01 1.56 -3.49
N LYS A 54 -12.98 1.91 -4.33
CA LYS A 54 -13.44 3.30 -4.51
C LYS A 54 -13.93 3.84 -3.15
N ASP A 55 -13.79 5.14 -2.91
CA ASP A 55 -14.24 5.85 -1.70
C ASP A 55 -13.42 5.58 -0.43
N ALA A 56 -12.37 4.76 -0.53
CA ALA A 56 -11.30 4.77 0.47
C ALA A 56 -10.66 6.16 0.49
N ASN A 57 -10.32 6.68 1.67
CA ASN A 57 -9.56 7.93 1.80
C ASN A 57 -8.12 7.70 1.30
N VAL A 58 -7.97 7.63 -0.02
CA VAL A 58 -6.78 7.14 -0.72
C VAL A 58 -5.56 8.01 -0.41
N LEU A 59 -5.76 9.31 -0.23
CA LEU A 59 -4.69 10.24 0.14
C LEU A 59 -4.19 9.99 1.56
N SER A 60 -5.09 9.70 2.50
CA SER A 60 -4.70 9.35 3.87
C SER A 60 -3.98 8.00 3.92
N LEU A 61 -4.46 7.01 3.17
CA LEU A 61 -3.79 5.70 3.04
C LEU A 61 -2.42 5.83 2.38
N ALA A 62 -2.31 6.60 1.30
CA ALA A 62 -1.04 6.88 0.64
C ALA A 62 -0.03 7.52 1.61
N LYS A 63 -0.47 8.53 2.37
CA LYS A 63 0.36 9.20 3.37
C LYS A 63 0.80 8.26 4.49
N ALA A 64 -0.09 7.41 4.97
CA ALA A 64 0.24 6.41 5.99
C ALA A 64 1.22 5.35 5.46
N ALA A 65 1.04 4.89 4.22
CA ALA A 65 1.92 3.93 3.58
C ALA A 65 3.34 4.48 3.35
N VAL A 66 3.49 5.71 2.84
CA VAL A 66 4.82 6.35 2.70
C VAL A 66 5.50 6.48 4.06
N ARG A 67 4.79 6.93 5.10
CA ARG A 67 5.33 7.01 6.47
C ARG A 67 5.76 5.65 7.03
N ALA A 68 5.11 4.57 6.60
CA ALA A 68 5.48 3.20 6.95
C ALA A 68 6.64 2.63 6.09
N GLY A 69 7.11 3.37 5.08
CA GLY A 69 8.26 3.04 4.23
C GLY A 69 7.91 2.55 2.82
N ALA A 70 6.64 2.64 2.40
CA ALA A 70 6.26 2.34 1.02
C ALA A 70 7.03 3.21 0.02
N ARG A 71 7.42 2.64 -1.12
CA ARG A 71 8.21 3.32 -2.17
C ARG A 71 7.38 3.85 -3.33
N GLY A 72 6.06 3.76 -3.23
CA GLY A 72 5.14 4.23 -4.26
C GLY A 72 3.73 3.67 -4.10
N PHE A 73 2.91 3.89 -5.13
CA PHE A 73 1.51 3.50 -5.15
C PHE A 73 1.11 2.92 -6.51
N VAL A 74 0.13 2.01 -6.51
CA VAL A 74 -0.56 1.51 -7.70
C VAL A 74 -2.05 1.74 -7.50
N ILE A 75 -2.54 2.89 -7.95
CA ILE A 75 -3.90 3.39 -7.69
C ILE A 75 -4.67 3.50 -9.01
N GLY A 76 -5.74 2.71 -9.14
CA GLY A 76 -6.63 2.72 -10.31
C GLY A 76 -7.94 3.46 -10.05
N ARG A 77 -8.94 2.76 -9.50
CA ARG A 77 -10.32 3.26 -9.30
C ARG A 77 -10.39 4.65 -8.65
N ASN A 78 -9.62 4.89 -7.59
CA ASN A 78 -9.61 6.19 -6.89
C ASN A 78 -9.05 7.35 -7.71
N VAL A 79 -8.39 7.08 -8.85
CA VAL A 79 -8.00 8.10 -9.84
C VAL A 79 -9.01 8.12 -10.98
N PHE A 80 -9.19 7.00 -11.69
CA PHE A 80 -9.99 6.97 -12.93
C PHE A 80 -11.47 7.28 -12.76
N GLN A 81 -12.01 7.10 -11.55
CA GLN A 81 -13.43 7.33 -11.25
C GLN A 81 -13.64 8.56 -10.34
N ALA A 82 -12.61 9.37 -10.11
CA ALA A 82 -12.72 10.62 -9.39
C ALA A 82 -13.30 11.72 -10.29
N GLU A 83 -14.02 12.67 -9.70
CA GLU A 83 -14.50 13.85 -10.43
C GLU A 83 -13.33 14.72 -10.94
N ARG A 84 -12.22 14.75 -10.19
CA ARG A 84 -11.02 15.55 -10.49
C ARG A 84 -9.76 14.67 -10.50
N PRO A 85 -9.56 13.80 -11.50
CA PRO A 85 -8.48 12.81 -11.51
C PRO A 85 -7.08 13.42 -11.47
N LEU A 86 -6.87 14.53 -12.18
CA LEU A 86 -5.58 15.24 -12.19
C LEU A 86 -5.22 15.84 -10.83
N GLU A 87 -6.22 16.32 -10.07
CA GLU A 87 -5.99 16.81 -8.71
C GLU A 87 -5.56 15.66 -7.80
N ILE A 88 -6.22 14.50 -7.88
CA ILE A 88 -5.84 13.31 -7.10
C ILE A 88 -4.40 12.88 -7.43
N ILE A 89 -4.03 12.85 -8.72
CA ILE A 89 -2.66 12.52 -9.14
C ILE A 89 -1.65 13.50 -8.55
N SER A 90 -1.91 14.81 -8.65
CA SER A 90 -1.01 15.83 -8.10
C SER A 90 -0.83 15.70 -6.59
N ARG A 91 -1.91 15.41 -5.85
CA ARG A 91 -1.84 15.19 -4.39
C ARG A 91 -1.05 13.92 -4.05
N LEU A 92 -1.22 12.83 -4.80
CA LEU A 92 -0.46 11.60 -4.61
C LEU A 92 1.04 11.80 -4.88
N GLU A 93 1.38 12.56 -5.93
CA GLU A 93 2.78 12.91 -6.22
C GLU A 93 3.40 13.71 -5.07
N GLN A 94 2.70 14.72 -4.54
CA GLN A 94 3.16 15.51 -3.40
C GLN A 94 3.43 14.64 -2.16
N ILE A 95 2.56 13.65 -1.91
CA ILE A 95 2.73 12.71 -0.78
C ILE A 95 3.95 11.81 -0.99
N LEU A 96 4.29 11.43 -2.22
CA LEU A 96 5.43 10.55 -2.50
C LEU A 96 6.77 11.28 -2.43
N ARG A 97 6.80 12.57 -2.80
CA ARG A 97 8.03 13.37 -2.90
C ARG A 97 8.40 14.12 -1.62
N GLY A 98 7.43 14.38 -0.73
CA GLY A 98 7.63 15.04 0.56
C GLY A 98 7.86 14.08 1.70
#